data_AF-A0A1F8T6Y7-F1
#
_entry.id   AF-A0A1F8T6Y7-F1
#
_cell.length_a   1.000
_cell.length_b   1.000
_cell.length_c   1.000
_cell.angle_alpha   90.00
_cell.angle_beta   90.00
_cell.angle_gamma   90.00
#
_symmetry.space_group_name_H-M   'P 1'
#
loop_
_entity.id
_entity.type
_entity.pdbx_description
1 polymer ?
#
loop_
_entity_poly.entity_id
_entity_poly.type
_entity_poly.pdbx_seq_one_letter_code
_entity_poly.pdbx_strand_id
1 'polypeptide(L)'
;MKGLRVLSGRKPSPAEPVEVDIPEAEILQAELRLLRGSAAAFSGWLESLATERARAVDDLFRDPIEATKRIALIDSWIASGVAARACFKGQITALDARYKTRLARDSDARRNLE
;
A
#
# COMPACT_ATOMS: atom_id res chain seq x y z
N MET A 1 -4.59 -62.19 -31.60
CA MET A 1 -3.68 -61.16 -31.04
C MET A 1 -3.36 -60.13 -32.11
N LYS A 2 -3.82 -58.90 -31.91
CA LYS A 2 -3.60 -57.63 -32.64
C LYS A 2 -4.72 -56.74 -32.10
N GLY A 3 -4.55 -55.62 -31.43
CA GLY A 3 -3.43 -54.75 -31.11
C GLY A 3 -4.13 -53.48 -30.65
N LEU A 4 -4.00 -53.15 -29.37
CA LEU A 4 -4.73 -52.09 -28.66
C LEU A 4 -4.56 -50.73 -29.38
N ARG A 5 -5.64 -50.11 -29.86
CA ARG A 5 -5.62 -48.72 -30.33
C ARG A 5 -5.44 -47.81 -29.11
N VAL A 6 -4.24 -47.25 -28.96
CA VAL A 6 -3.95 -46.23 -27.96
C VAL A 6 -4.74 -44.98 -28.32
N LEU A 7 -5.69 -44.62 -27.45
CA LEU A 7 -6.33 -43.32 -27.42
C LEU A 7 -5.22 -42.28 -27.15
N SER A 8 -4.78 -41.55 -28.17
CA SER A 8 -3.84 -40.44 -27.99
C SER A 8 -4.57 -39.26 -27.33
N GLY A 9 -4.76 -39.36 -26.02
CA GLY A 9 -5.10 -38.23 -25.17
C GLY A 9 -3.90 -37.28 -25.09
N ARG A 10 -3.70 -36.47 -26.13
CA ARG A 10 -2.91 -35.24 -25.96
C ARG A 10 -3.75 -34.28 -25.14
N LYS A 11 -3.52 -34.26 -23.83
CA LYS A 11 -3.86 -33.09 -23.00
C LYS A 11 -3.21 -31.88 -23.67
N PRO A 12 -3.94 -30.77 -23.94
CA PRO A 12 -3.29 -29.55 -24.37
C PRO A 12 -2.24 -29.18 -23.32
N SER A 13 -1.03 -28.86 -23.78
CA SER A 13 0.02 -28.29 -22.95
C SER A 13 -0.59 -27.14 -22.15
N PRO A 14 -0.29 -26.99 -20.84
CA PRO A 14 -0.63 -25.76 -20.14
C PRO A 14 -0.12 -24.61 -21.01
N ALA A 15 -0.99 -23.71 -21.42
CA ALA A 15 -0.56 -22.48 -22.06
C ALA A 15 0.48 -21.86 -21.13
N GLU A 16 1.70 -21.63 -21.64
CA GLU A 16 2.68 -20.84 -20.91
C GLU A 16 1.97 -19.57 -20.44
N PRO A 17 2.14 -19.17 -19.17
CA PRO A 17 1.51 -17.95 -18.68
C PRO A 17 1.93 -16.84 -19.62
N VAL A 18 0.96 -16.28 -20.34
CA VAL A 18 1.17 -15.10 -21.16
C VAL A 18 1.62 -14.05 -20.17
N GLU A 19 2.91 -13.68 -20.21
CA GLU A 19 3.41 -12.52 -19.50
C GLU A 19 2.62 -11.33 -20.05
N VAL A 20 1.59 -10.93 -19.30
CA VAL A 20 0.87 -9.70 -19.58
C VAL A 20 1.86 -8.61 -19.24
N ASP A 21 2.45 -8.01 -20.28
CA ASP A 21 3.31 -6.84 -20.15
C ASP A 21 2.45 -5.67 -19.66
N ILE A 22 2.36 -5.53 -18.34
CA ILE A 22 1.64 -4.43 -17.71
C ILE A 22 2.54 -3.19 -17.85
N PRO A 23 2.05 -2.11 -18.49
CA PRO A 23 2.83 -0.89 -18.62
C PRO A 23 3.36 -0.41 -17.26
N GLU A 24 4.64 -0.06 -17.18
CA GLU A 24 5.29 0.41 -15.95
C GLU A 24 4.50 1.56 -15.27
N ALA A 25 3.83 2.41 -16.06
CA ALA A 25 2.96 3.45 -15.55
C ALA A 25 1.78 2.91 -14.72
N GLU A 26 1.16 1.80 -15.11
CA GLU A 26 0.06 1.17 -14.37
C GLU A 26 0.55 0.57 -13.05
N ILE A 27 1.75 -0.03 -13.05
CA ILE A 27 2.40 -0.54 -11.83
C ILE A 27 2.63 0.60 -10.84
N LEU A 28 3.25 1.69 -11.31
CA LEU A 28 3.51 2.88 -10.49
C LEU A 28 2.22 3.52 -9.96
N GLN A 29 1.15 3.54 -10.78
CA GLN A 29 -0.16 4.04 -10.36
C GLN A 29 -0.80 3.16 -9.28
N ALA A 30 -0.71 1.83 -9.41
CA ALA A 30 -1.21 0.89 -8.41
C ALA A 30 -0.47 1.03 -7.08
N GLU A 31 0.87 1.11 -7.12
CA GLU A 31 1.71 1.35 -5.94
C GLU A 31 1.37 2.68 -5.27
N LEU A 32 1.18 3.77 -6.04
CA LEU A 32 0.74 5.06 -5.51
C LEU A 32 -0.60 4.97 -4.78
N ARG A 33 -1.55 4.23 -5.36
CA ARG A 33 -2.88 4.04 -4.76
C ARG A 33 -2.78 3.28 -3.44
N LEU A 34 -2.00 2.20 -3.40
CA LEU A 34 -1.78 1.41 -2.19
C LEU A 34 -1.13 2.28 -1.11
N LEU A 35 -0.05 2.98 -1.45
CA LEU A 35 0.69 3.82 -0.50
C LEU A 35 -0.16 4.96 0.05
N ARG A 36 -0.97 5.62 -0.80
CA ARG A 36 -1.95 6.63 -0.36
C ARG A 36 -3.00 6.04 0.57
N GLY A 37 -3.50 4.84 0.27
CA GLY A 37 -4.43 4.10 1.14
C GLY A 37 -3.82 3.81 2.51
N SER A 38 -2.60 3.30 2.56
CA SER A 38 -1.87 3.05 3.81
C SER A 38 -1.64 4.34 4.60
N ALA A 39 -1.24 5.42 3.94
CA ALA A 39 -1.04 6.73 4.58
C ALA A 39 -2.34 7.31 5.16
N ALA A 40 -3.47 7.12 4.47
CA ALA A 40 -4.78 7.53 4.94
C ALA A 40 -5.23 6.70 6.15
N ALA A 41 -5.10 5.37 6.09
CA ALA A 41 -5.41 4.48 7.21
C ALA A 41 -4.55 4.80 8.45
N PHE A 42 -3.25 5.03 8.24
CA PHE A 42 -2.34 5.45 9.29
C PHE A 42 -2.73 6.80 9.90
N SER A 43 -3.17 7.75 9.08
CA SER A 43 -3.61 9.06 9.56
C SER A 43 -4.90 8.96 10.38
N GLY A 44 -5.86 8.12 9.97
CA GLY A 44 -7.07 7.86 10.73
C GLY A 44 -6.80 7.15 12.06
N TRP A 45 -5.84 6.23 12.11
CA TRP A 45 -5.38 5.63 13.37
C TRP A 45 -4.75 6.67 14.31
N LEU A 46 -3.93 7.61 13.80
CA LEU A 46 -3.39 8.69 14.63
C LEU A 46 -4.48 9.62 15.18
N GLU A 47 -5.54 9.85 14.42
CA GLU A 47 -6.71 10.62 14.90
C GLU A 47 -7.49 9.86 15.98
N SER A 48 -7.60 8.52 15.86
CA SER A 48 -8.27 7.71 16.89
C SER A 48 -7.51 7.74 18.23
N LEU A 49 -6.17 7.86 18.20
CA LEU A 49 -5.37 8.00 19.42
C LEU A 49 -5.73 9.26 20.23
N ALA A 50 -6.09 10.36 19.59
CA ALA A 50 -6.54 11.57 20.32
C ALA A 50 -7.82 11.29 21.12
N THR A 51 -8.74 10.52 20.54
CA THR A 51 -9.97 10.09 21.22
C THR A 51 -9.66 9.11 22.36
N GLU A 52 -8.75 8.16 22.14
CA GLU A 52 -8.33 7.23 23.20
C GLU A 52 -7.62 7.94 24.34
N ARG A 53 -6.81 8.95 24.03
CA ARG A 53 -6.13 9.77 25.03
C ARG A 53 -7.12 10.50 25.92
N ALA A 54 -8.16 11.10 25.35
CA ALA A 54 -9.22 11.77 26.11
C ALA A 54 -9.90 10.80 27.09
N ARG A 55 -10.25 9.59 26.62
CA ARG A 55 -10.81 8.53 27.48
C ARG A 55 -9.86 8.12 28.61
N ALA A 56 -8.56 8.00 28.32
CA ALA A 56 -7.57 7.67 29.33
C ALA A 56 -7.40 8.79 30.38
N VAL A 57 -7.61 10.05 30.00
CA VAL A 57 -7.65 11.17 30.96
C VAL A 57 -8.87 11.06 31.86
N ASP A 58 -10.05 10.71 31.33
CA ASP A 58 -11.25 10.50 32.14
C ASP A 58 -11.06 9.33 33.14
N ASP A 59 -10.30 8.31 32.76
CA ASP A 59 -9.98 7.16 33.61
C ASP A 59 -9.08 7.50 34.82
N LEU A 60 -8.41 8.67 34.84
CA LEU A 60 -7.55 9.09 35.95
C LEU A 60 -8.28 9.13 37.30
N PHE A 61 -9.59 9.43 37.29
CA PHE A 61 -10.40 9.49 38.50
C PHE A 61 -10.74 8.11 39.07
N ARG A 62 -10.59 7.05 38.27
CA ARG A 62 -10.91 5.66 38.64
C ARG A 62 -9.66 4.83 38.92
N ASP A 63 -8.68 4.89 38.02
CA ASP A 63 -7.40 4.18 38.14
C ASP A 63 -6.26 5.06 37.63
N PRO A 64 -5.71 5.95 38.49
CA PRO A 64 -4.73 6.95 38.07
C PRO A 64 -3.41 6.33 37.60
N ILE A 65 -3.01 5.17 38.15
CA ILE A 65 -1.74 4.53 37.78
C ILE A 65 -1.84 3.99 36.37
N GLU A 66 -2.90 3.24 36.06
CA GLU A 66 -3.05 2.63 34.74
C GLU A 66 -3.39 3.66 33.67
N ALA A 67 -4.24 4.63 34.00
CA ALA A 67 -4.55 5.76 33.12
C ALA A 67 -3.29 6.53 32.71
N THR A 68 -2.39 6.85 33.65
CA THR A 68 -1.15 7.57 33.35
C THR A 68 -0.23 6.79 32.43
N LYS A 69 -0.08 5.47 32.63
CA LYS A 69 0.71 4.62 31.72
C LYS A 69 0.14 4.63 30.31
N ARG A 70 -1.19 4.50 30.20
CA ARG A 70 -1.87 4.51 28.89
C ARG A 70 -1.71 5.84 28.18
N ILE A 71 -1.85 6.96 28.89
CA ILE A 71 -1.61 8.31 28.33
C ILE A 71 -0.17 8.42 27.81
N ALA A 72 0.82 8.01 28.61
CA ALA A 72 2.23 8.07 28.20
C ALA A 72 2.53 7.21 26.96
N LEU A 73 1.92 6.03 26.87
CA LEU A 73 2.04 5.16 25.69
C LEU A 73 1.41 5.80 24.44
N ILE A 74 0.21 6.36 24.57
CA ILE A 74 -0.47 7.06 23.47
C ILE A 74 0.35 8.27 23.00
N ASP A 75 0.88 9.06 23.93
CA ASP A 75 1.70 10.23 23.62
C ASP A 75 2.99 9.84 22.87
N SER A 76 3.61 8.72 23.25
CA SER A 76 4.76 8.14 22.53
C SER A 76 4.40 7.71 21.10
N TRP A 77 3.24 7.08 20.90
CA TRP A 77 2.75 6.69 19.57
C TRP A 77 2.43 7.90 18.70
N ILE A 78 1.81 8.94 19.25
CA ILE A 78 1.54 10.19 18.53
C ILE A 78 2.85 10.84 18.08
N ALA A 79 3.85 10.94 18.98
CA ALA A 79 5.16 11.50 18.66
C ALA A 79 5.87 10.71 17.54
N SER A 80 5.89 9.37 17.66
CA SER A 80 6.46 8.49 16.64
C SER A 80 5.70 8.57 15.30
N GLY A 81 4.39 8.80 15.38
CA GLY A 81 3.52 8.92 14.21
C GLY A 81 3.80 10.12 13.33
N VAL A 82 4.33 11.21 13.88
CA VAL A 82 4.76 12.38 13.10
C VAL A 82 5.89 12.00 12.13
N ALA A 83 6.88 11.25 12.60
CA ALA A 83 7.99 10.78 11.76
C ALA A 83 7.50 9.81 10.67
N ALA A 84 6.60 8.89 11.02
CA ALA A 84 6.01 7.96 10.07
C ALA A 84 5.17 8.67 8.98
N ARG A 85 4.39 9.69 9.34
CA ARG A 85 3.66 10.54 8.36
C ARG A 85 4.62 11.23 7.39
N ALA A 86 5.74 11.76 7.88
CA ALA A 86 6.76 12.37 7.03
C ALA A 86 7.37 11.36 6.05
N CYS A 87 7.62 10.12 6.51
CA CYS A 87 8.10 9.03 5.67
C CYS A 87 7.11 8.69 4.54
N PHE A 88 5.83 8.48 4.86
CA PHE A 88 4.78 8.25 3.86
C PHE A 88 4.73 9.39 2.82
N LYS A 89 4.75 10.65 3.27
CA LYS A 89 4.76 11.80 2.37
C LYS A 89 5.96 11.80 1.43
N GLY A 90 7.15 11.49 1.95
CA GLY A 90 8.38 11.39 1.16
C GLY A 90 8.29 10.31 0.08
N GLN A 91 7.85 9.10 0.46
CA GLN A 91 7.70 7.99 -0.48
C GLN A 91 6.63 8.26 -1.55
N ILE A 92 5.47 8.81 -1.17
CA ILE A 92 4.41 9.19 -2.11
C ILE A 92 4.94 10.23 -3.11
N THR A 93 5.68 11.24 -2.62
CA THR A 93 6.23 12.29 -3.48
C THR A 93 7.24 11.73 -4.47
N ALA A 94 8.15 10.86 -4.01
CA ALA A 94 9.15 10.24 -4.87
C ALA A 94 8.50 9.35 -5.94
N LEU A 95 7.49 8.56 -5.56
CA LEU A 95 6.79 7.68 -6.47
C LEU A 95 5.93 8.44 -7.48
N ASP A 96 5.28 9.54 -7.05
CA ASP A 96 4.48 10.41 -7.93
C ASP A 96 5.35 11.10 -8.98
N ALA A 97 6.57 11.51 -8.60
CA ALA A 97 7.55 12.06 -9.54
C ALA A 97 8.01 11.02 -10.59
N ARG A 98 8.27 9.77 -10.16
CA ARG A 98 8.61 8.66 -11.07
C ARG A 98 7.46 8.38 -12.04
N TYR A 99 6.23 8.31 -11.53
CA TYR A 99 5.03 8.10 -12.35
C TYR A 99 4.85 9.19 -13.41
N LYS A 100 4.96 10.47 -13.03
CA LYS A 100 4.87 11.60 -13.97
C LYS A 100 5.95 11.57 -15.04
N THR A 101 7.18 11.24 -14.65
CA THR A 101 8.31 11.11 -15.59
C THR A 101 8.04 10.00 -16.61
N ARG A 102 7.47 8.86 -16.16
CA ARG A 102 7.11 7.76 -17.05
C ARG A 102 6.01 8.15 -18.03
N LEU A 103 4.93 8.78 -17.55
CA LEU A 103 3.84 9.25 -18.40
C LEU A 103 4.30 10.22 -19.48
N ALA A 104 5.21 11.15 -19.14
CA ALA A 104 5.77 12.09 -20.11
C ALA A 104 6.50 11.36 -21.25
N ARG A 105 7.34 10.38 -20.91
CA ARG A 105 8.07 9.56 -21.90
C ARG A 105 7.12 8.76 -22.79
N ASP A 106 6.09 8.16 -22.21
CA ASP A 106 5.10 7.39 -22.97
C ASP A 106 4.30 8.31 -23.92
N SER A 107 4.01 9.55 -23.51
CA SER A 107 3.36 10.56 -24.35
C SER A 107 4.26 11.01 -25.51
N ASP A 108 5.54 11.29 -25.24
CA ASP A 108 6.50 11.70 -26.27
C ASP A 108 6.75 10.58 -27.28
N ALA A 109 6.83 9.33 -26.82
CA ALA A 109 6.98 8.17 -27.69
C ALA A 109 5.79 8.01 -28.65
N ARG A 110 4.56 8.27 -28.18
CA ARG A 110 3.36 8.23 -29.03
C ARG A 110 3.35 9.35 -30.08
N ARG A 111 3.71 10.57 -29.67
CA ARG A 111 3.77 11.72 -30.60
C ARG A 111 4.81 11.54 -31.71
N ASN A 112 5.92 10.84 -31.44
CA ASN A 112 6.96 10.58 -32.45
C ASN A 112 6.61 9.44 -33.43
N LEU A 113 5.50 8.74 -33.21
CA LEU A 113 4.99 7.68 -34.09
C LEU A 113 3.84 8.15 -34.99
N GLU A 114 3.28 9.34 -34.73
CA GLU A 114 2.25 10.02 -35.51
C GLU A 114 2.86 11.00 -36.53
#